data_AF-A0A1V3VRK9-F1
#
_entry.id   AF-A0A1V3VRK9-F1
#
_cell.length_a   1.000
_cell.length_b   1.000
_cell.length_c   1.000
_cell.angle_alpha   90.00
_cell.angle_beta   90.00
_cell.angle_gamma   90.00
#
_symmetry.space_group_name_H-M   'P 1'
#
loop_
_entity.id
_entity.type
_entity.pdbx_description
1 polymer ?
#
loop_
_entity_poly.entity_id
_entity_poly.type
_entity_poly.pdbx_seq_one_letter_code
_entity_poly.pdbx_strand_id
1 'polypeptide(L)' 'MNLTPELILPRHIPPARICARAREYLTAWAWGELRASCIQPHRRLVIRITPRWRLLSRDSGQRWHLMTHETYNTARRKK' A
#
# COMPACT_ATOMS: atom_id res chain seq x y z
N MET A 1 -17.91 5.70 11.46
CA MET A 1 -16.56 5.25 11.84
C MET A 1 -15.61 5.64 10.71
N ASN A 2 -14.94 6.78 10.84
CA ASN A 2 -14.06 7.33 9.80
C ASN A 2 -12.71 6.62 9.88
N LEU A 3 -12.61 5.42 9.30
CA LEU A 3 -11.34 4.72 9.17
C LEU A 3 -10.55 5.39 8.06
N THR A 4 -9.87 6.50 8.38
CA THR A 4 -8.83 7.03 7.49
C THR A 4 -7.67 6.04 7.50
N PRO A 5 -7.40 5.32 6.40
CA PRO A 5 -6.30 4.37 6.35
C PRO A 5 -4.96 5.08 6.57
N GLU A 6 -4.13 4.53 7.46
CA GLU A 6 -2.84 5.12 7.81
C GLU A 6 -1.80 4.81 6.73
N LEU A 7 -1.13 5.86 6.21
CA LEU A 7 -0.05 5.72 5.25
C LEU A 7 1.31 5.66 5.97
N ILE A 8 1.94 4.48 5.94
CA ILE A 8 3.29 4.26 6.45
C ILE A 8 4.29 4.42 5.30
N LEU A 9 5.21 5.39 5.45
CA LEU A 9 6.27 5.63 4.47
C LEU A 9 7.46 4.69 4.70
N PRO A 10 8.18 4.30 3.64
CA PRO A 10 9.38 3.49 3.78
C PRO A 10 10.53 4.32 4.36
N ARG A 11 11.58 3.62 4.83
CA ARG A 11 12.77 4.26 5.40
C ARG A 11 13.53 5.16 4.41
N HIS A 12 13.45 4.87 3.10
CA HIS A 12 13.94 5.78 2.08
C HIS A 12 12.83 6.77 1.70
N ILE A 13 13.18 8.04 1.50
CA ILE A 13 12.21 9.10 1.21
C ILE A 13 11.64 8.89 -0.20
N PRO A 14 10.33 8.61 -0.35
CA PRO A 14 9.70 8.54 -1.66
C PRO A 14 9.64 9.93 -2.31
N PRO A 15 9.61 10.02 -3.65
CA PRO A 15 9.30 11.27 -4.33
C PRO A 15 7.91 11.79 -3.90
N ALA A 16 7.79 13.10 -3.68
CA ALA A 16 6.56 13.74 -3.19
C ALA A 16 5.32 13.37 -4.03
N ARG A 17 5.46 13.29 -5.37
CA ARG A 17 4.38 12.85 -6.28
C ARG A 17 3.83 11.46 -5.98
N ILE A 18 4.69 10.55 -5.51
CA ILE A 18 4.29 9.18 -5.14
C ILE A 18 3.54 9.21 -3.81
N CYS A 19 3.99 10.02 -2.86
CA CYS A 19 3.27 10.22 -1.59
C CYS A 19 1.88 10.83 -1.83
N ALA A 20 1.77 11.81 -2.74
CA ALA A 20 0.49 12.39 -3.12
C ALA A 20 -0.45 11.33 -3.72
N ARG A 21 0.00 10.62 -4.76
CA ARG A 21 -0.80 9.53 -5.36
C ARG A 21 -1.15 8.43 -4.37
N ALA A 22 -0.24 8.06 -3.47
CA ALA A 22 -0.53 7.08 -2.44
C ALA A 22 -1.75 7.51 -1.59
N ARG A 23 -1.80 8.77 -1.16
CA ARG A 23 -2.92 9.32 -0.40
C ARG A 23 -4.23 9.36 -1.20
N GLU A 24 -4.17 9.74 -2.47
CA GLU A 24 -5.34 9.73 -3.36
C GLU A 24 -5.90 8.31 -3.49
N TYR A 25 -5.05 7.32 -3.74
CA TYR A 25 -5.46 5.92 -3.87
C TYR A 25 -6.01 5.35 -2.57
N LEU A 26 -5.47 5.76 -1.41
CA LEU A 26 -6.00 5.37 -0.11
C LEU A 26 -7.38 5.97 0.16
N THR A 27 -7.60 7.21 -0.24
CA THR A 27 -8.90 7.88 -0.12
C THR A 27 -9.92 7.17 -1.01
N ALA A 28 -9.59 6.94 -2.28
CA ALA A 28 -10.44 6.19 -3.21
C ALA A 28 -10.75 4.76 -2.73
N TRP A 29 -9.78 4.08 -2.10
CA TRP A 29 -10.01 2.77 -1.50
C TRP A 29 -10.95 2.85 -0.29
N ALA A 30 -10.76 3.83 0.59
CA ALA A 30 -11.61 4.04 1.77
C ALA A 30 -13.05 4.38 1.39
N TRP A 31 -13.25 5.06 0.27
CA TRP A 31 -14.56 5.41 -0.29
C TRP A 31 -15.18 4.26 -1.09
N GLY A 32 -14.45 3.15 -1.30
CA GLY A 32 -14.91 1.98 -2.05
C GLY A 32 -14.82 2.12 -3.56
N GLU A 33 -14.27 3.22 -4.07
CA GLU A 33 -14.08 3.48 -5.51
C GLU A 33 -12.92 2.65 -6.09
N LEU A 34 -11.91 2.35 -5.27
CA LEU A 34 -10.76 1.57 -5.67
C LEU A 34 -10.75 0.19 -5.00
N ARG A 35 -10.62 -0.87 -5.81
CA ARG A 35 -10.48 -2.24 -5.32
C ARG A 35 -9.00 -2.60 -5.11
N ALA A 36 -8.67 -3.04 -3.90
CA ALA A 36 -7.36 -3.60 -3.61
C ALA A 36 -7.29 -5.08 -4.04
N SER A 37 -6.13 -5.51 -4.53
CA SER A 37 -5.87 -6.93 -4.80
C SER A 37 -5.60 -7.67 -3.49
N CYS A 38 -6.29 -8.78 -3.25
CA CYS A 38 -6.02 -9.65 -2.10
C CYS A 38 -5.01 -10.74 -2.49
N ILE A 39 -3.97 -10.90 -1.67
CA ILE A 39 -2.93 -11.91 -1.84
C ILE A 39 -3.09 -12.97 -0.75
N GLN A 40 -3.42 -14.18 -1.18
CA GLN A 40 -3.50 -15.38 -0.34
C GLN A 40 -2.11 -15.98 -0.04
N PRO A 41 -1.97 -16.82 1.00
CA PRO A 41 -2.98 -17.20 2.01
C PRO A 41 -3.18 -16.17 3.12
N HIS A 42 -2.24 -15.25 3.31
CA HIS A 42 -2.23 -14.31 4.45
C HIS A 42 -3.19 -13.12 4.34
N ARG A 43 -4.15 -13.14 3.40
CA ARG A 43 -5.14 -12.06 3.15
C ARG A 43 -4.54 -10.64 3.13
N ARG A 44 -3.37 -10.49 2.51
CA ARG A 44 -2.72 -9.18 2.41
C ARG A 44 -3.37 -8.38 1.28
N LEU A 45 -3.63 -7.10 1.50
CA LEU A 45 -4.18 -6.21 0.47
C LEU A 45 -3.06 -5.46 -0.21
N VAL A 46 -3.13 -5.36 -1.53
CA VAL A 46 -2.14 -4.65 -2.35
C VAL A 46 -2.83 -3.72 -3.33
N ILE A 47 -2.39 -2.47 -3.34
CA ILE A 47 -2.76 -1.47 -4.35
C ILE A 47 -1.51 -1.13 -5.16
N ARG A 48 -1.63 -1.15 -6.48
CA ARG A 48 -0.55 -0.77 -7.40
C ARG A 48 -0.70 0.71 -7.73
N ILE A 49 0.24 1.54 -7.29
CA ILE A 49 0.23 2.97 -7.64
C ILE A 49 0.92 3.18 -8.99
N THR A 50 2.10 2.57 -9.16
CA THR A 50 2.90 2.61 -10.39
C THR A 50 3.60 1.26 -10.57
N PRO A 51 4.26 0.99 -11.72
CA PRO A 51 5.01 -0.24 -11.90
C PRO A 51 6.06 -0.49 -10.80
N ARG A 52 6.64 0.58 -10.24
CA ARG A 52 7.67 0.51 -9.20
C ARG A 52 7.13 0.64 -7.77
N TRP A 53 5.92 1.17 -7.56
CA TRP A 53 5.42 1.52 -6.22
C TRP A 53 4.09 0.84 -5.90
N ARG A 54 4.01 0.30 -4.68
CA ARG A 54 2.84 -0.43 -4.18
C ARG A 54 2.54 -0.03 -2.75
N LEU A 55 1.25 -0.07 -2.42
CA LEU A 55 0.78 -0.03 -1.05
C LEU A 55 0.46 -1.46 -0.63
N LEU A 56 1.04 -1.90 0.48
CA LEU A 56 0.77 -3.19 1.09
C LEU A 56 0.10 -2.97 2.45
N SER A 57 -1.06 -3.58 2.64
CA SER A 57 -1.69 -3.69 3.95
C SER A 57 -1.71 -5.14 4.41
N ARG A 58 -1.28 -5.34 5.67
CA ARG A 58 -1.32 -6.65 6.34
C ARG A 58 -2.49 -6.73 7.33
N ASP A 59 -3.05 -5.59 7.72
CA ASP A 59 -4.03 -5.42 8.78
C ASP A 59 -5.43 -5.14 8.21
N SER A 60 -5.78 -5.84 7.13
CA SER A 60 -7.09 -5.71 6.44
C SER A 60 -7.42 -4.28 5.98
N GLY A 61 -6.41 -3.48 5.65
CA GLY A 61 -6.61 -2.11 5.13
C GLY A 61 -6.52 -1.00 6.17
N GLN A 62 -6.21 -1.32 7.45
CA GLN A 62 -6.02 -0.30 8.48
C GLN A 62 -4.71 0.50 8.27
N ARG A 63 -3.61 -0.22 8.03
CA ARG A 63 -2.29 0.37 7.76
C ARG A 63 -1.79 -0.01 6.39
N TRP A 64 -1.30 0.97 5.64
CA TRP A 64 -0.81 0.81 4.28
C TRP A 64 0.64 1.26 4.18
N HIS A 65 1.51 0.30 3.89
CA HIS A 65 2.93 0.53 3.76
C HIS A 65 3.25 0.83 2.30
N LEU A 66 3.74 2.04 2.04
CA LEU A 66 4.27 2.42 0.74
C LEU A 66 5.64 1.79 0.57
N MET A 67 5.81 1.00 -0.49
CA MET A 67 7.04 0.29 -0.77
C MET A 67 7.31 0.18 -2.26
N THR A 68 8.58 0.05 -2.61
CA THR A 68 8.95 -0.25 -3.99
C THR A 68 8.76 -1.74 -4.29
N HIS A 69 8.70 -2.08 -5.56
CA HIS A 69 8.66 -3.47 -6.03
C HIS A 69 9.85 -4.28 -5.51
N GLU A 70 11.04 -3.69 -5.45
CA GLU A 70 12.24 -4.35 -4.92
C GLU A 70 12.13 -4.63 -3.42
N THR A 71 11.70 -3.64 -2.63
CA THR A 71 11.47 -3.85 -1.19
C THR A 71 10.39 -4.90 -0.93
N TYR A 72 9.34 -4.94 -1.76
CA TYR A 72 8.31 -5.97 -1.70
C TYR A 72 8.88 -7.38 -1.96
N ASN A 73 9.78 -7.54 -2.95
CA ASN A 73 10.39 -8.83 -3.24
C ASN A 73 11.37 -9.28 -2.13
N THR A 74 12.14 -8.35 -1.55
CA THR A 74 13.03 -8.65 -0.42
C THR A 74 12.26 -9.04 0.84
N ALA A 75 11.16 -8.33 1.14
CA ALA A 75 10.27 -8.69 2.26
C ALA A 75 9.60 -10.06 2.07
N ARG A 76 9.44 -10.50 0.81
CA ARG A 76 8.94 -11.83 0.47
C ARG A 76 10.03 -12.92 0.48
N ARG A 77 11.30 -12.54 0.29
CA ARG A 77 12.46 -13.46 0.30
C ARG A 77 13.03 -13.76 1.68
N LYS A 78 12.80 -12.91 2.69
CA LYS A 78 13.12 -13.25 4.09
C LYS A 78 12.03 -14.19 4.62
N LYS A 79 12.20 -15.48 4.36
CA LYS A 79 11.45 -16.58 4.96
C LYS A 79 12.42 -17.45 5.74
#